data_AF-X6J8C0-F1
#
_entry.id   AF-X6J8C0-F1
#
_cell.length_a   1.000
_cell.length_b   1.000
_cell.length_c   1.000
_cell.angle_alpha   90.00
_cell.angle_beta   90.00
_cell.angle_gamma   90.00
#
_symmetry.space_group_name_H-M   'P 1'
#
loop_
_entity.id
_entity.type
_entity.pdbx_description
1 polymer ?
#
loop_
_entity_poly.entity_id
_entity_poly.type
_entity_poly.pdbx_seq_one_letter_code
_entity_poly.pdbx_strand_id
1 'polypeptide(L)'
;LAIAAIAGIFAWQKFSVPSRPSVAVLPFANLGGDPGQDYFADGITEDLITDLTKLSGLDVIARNSVFAYKNKPAALADVARDLGVRFVVEGSVRRTGEQIRLNAQLIDTATGDNLWANRFDRGMAGVFAVQHEMSGEIAKALGMQPSAAESERMARPPTENLEAYDFYLRAEQTARTGRRDGLREALTLYDKAEQLDPAFAEAFAADASTTVYIWRESFNDIMQSAPARKRAYEKASRALQLDPDLSSPYAILGIMQVVDRRYEEAIASVERAVALGPGDAETQIALGYVQLFAGSHAEAAEAVETALRLDPNLSPVNRQIAGLVFLIQGSNDRAIEALERTRDDAPSVGDFTITLGAAYARAGRLQDARAAVAEGLGAMSTPGFDSLSAYRLNGAQYRNPQDLALIVDALQQAGLPEWPFGFTGDEHNRLKGKEIASLVLGHTLQGQLEPGLQPAFLQIGSDGKAAFRSTTRLVTETVRVDGDLLCELSENMFGRPDCGPVYKRRDDGGGGYSFVNSSKVFHFTVVQ
;
A
#
# COMPACT_ATOMS: atom_id res chain seq x y z
N LEU A 1 -11.73 24.55 59.18
CA LEU A 1 -11.85 23.12 58.81
C LEU A 1 -13.28 22.91 58.31
N ALA A 2 -13.70 23.48 57.18
CA ALA A 2 -13.32 23.20 55.79
C ALA A 2 -13.59 21.73 55.41
N ILE A 3 -14.74 21.48 54.78
CA ILE A 3 -14.99 20.65 53.57
C ILE A 3 -16.51 20.69 53.34
N ALA A 4 -16.96 21.38 52.29
CA ALA A 4 -18.31 21.25 51.74
C ALA A 4 -18.20 21.39 50.22
N ALA A 5 -18.80 20.42 49.54
CA ALA A 5 -18.67 20.14 48.13
C ALA A 5 -19.21 21.28 47.25
N ILE A 6 -18.44 21.66 46.24
CA ILE A 6 -18.93 22.34 45.04
C ILE A 6 -18.74 21.36 43.89
N ALA A 7 -19.78 20.57 43.61
CA ALA A 7 -19.89 19.85 42.36
C ALA A 7 -20.29 20.87 41.27
N GLY A 8 -19.29 21.42 40.59
CA GLY A 8 -19.48 22.25 39.41
C GLY A 8 -19.87 21.37 38.23
N ILE A 9 -21.06 21.60 37.69
CA ILE A 9 -21.52 21.08 36.40
C ILE A 9 -20.63 21.69 35.32
N PHE A 10 -19.54 21.01 34.96
CA PHE A 10 -18.90 21.23 33.67
C PHE A 10 -19.72 20.48 32.64
N ALA A 11 -20.75 21.15 32.12
CA ALA A 11 -21.30 20.80 30.82
C ALA A 11 -20.15 20.93 29.83
N TRP A 12 -19.61 19.78 29.40
CA TRP A 12 -18.75 19.70 28.23
C TRP A 12 -19.62 20.18 27.07
N GLN A 13 -19.53 21.47 26.75
CA GLN A 13 -19.80 21.93 25.39
C GLN A 13 -18.81 21.17 24.53
N LYS A 14 -19.25 20.02 23.99
CA LYS A 14 -18.69 19.47 22.77
C LYS A 14 -18.72 20.63 21.78
N PHE A 15 -17.57 21.25 21.54
CA PHE A 15 -17.40 22.03 20.33
C PHE A 15 -17.62 21.04 19.19
N SER A 16 -18.86 20.94 18.69
CA SER A 16 -19.13 20.29 17.43
C SER A 16 -18.46 21.18 16.39
N VAL A 17 -17.27 20.79 15.94
CA VAL A 17 -16.78 21.24 14.65
C VAL A 17 -17.93 21.01 13.67
N PRO A 18 -18.39 22.01 12.92
CA PRO A 18 -19.43 21.80 11.92
C PRO A 18 -18.99 20.65 11.03
N SER A 19 -19.74 19.54 11.02
CA SER A 19 -19.42 18.41 10.16
C SER A 19 -19.43 18.89 8.72
N ARG A 20 -18.31 18.76 8.02
CA ARG A 20 -18.26 19.03 6.58
C ARG A 20 -19.37 18.22 5.90
N PRO A 21 -20.04 18.76 4.87
CA PRO A 21 -20.95 17.96 4.06
C PRO A 21 -20.20 16.71 3.56
N SER A 22 -20.85 15.56 3.62
CA SER A 22 -20.28 14.29 3.18
C SER A 22 -21.12 13.69 2.06
N VAL A 23 -20.46 13.19 1.01
CA VAL A 23 -21.10 12.63 -0.17
C VAL A 23 -20.54 11.25 -0.52
N ALA A 24 -21.41 10.31 -0.87
CA ALA A 24 -21.03 9.06 -1.52
C ALA A 24 -21.51 9.06 -2.97
N VAL A 25 -20.62 8.78 -3.93
CA VAL A 25 -21.00 8.56 -5.32
C VAL A 25 -21.13 7.06 -5.55
N LEU A 26 -22.35 6.55 -5.67
CA LEU A 26 -22.58 5.13 -5.88
C LEU A 26 -22.22 4.72 -7.32
N PRO A 27 -21.76 3.46 -7.54
CA PRO A 27 -21.41 2.97 -8.87
C PRO A 27 -22.54 3.18 -9.87
N PHE A 28 -22.26 3.91 -10.95
CA PHE A 28 -23.27 4.19 -11.97
C PHE A 28 -23.68 2.90 -12.67
N ALA A 29 -24.98 2.71 -12.86
CA ALA A 29 -25.51 1.55 -13.55
C ALA A 29 -25.19 1.58 -15.05
N ASN A 30 -24.64 0.49 -15.58
CA ASN A 30 -24.49 0.31 -17.02
C ASN A 30 -25.85 -0.09 -17.65
N LEU A 31 -26.48 0.86 -18.36
CA LEU A 31 -27.74 0.66 -19.06
C LEU A 31 -27.56 0.43 -20.58
N GLY A 32 -26.32 0.18 -21.01
CA GLY A 32 -25.99 -0.20 -22.39
C GLY A 32 -26.24 -1.67 -22.71
N GLY A 33 -26.33 -2.54 -21.68
CA GLY A 33 -26.65 -3.95 -21.82
C GLY A 33 -25.47 -4.85 -22.21
N ASP A 34 -24.30 -4.28 -22.54
CA ASP A 34 -23.05 -4.99 -22.74
C ASP A 34 -22.19 -4.93 -21.46
N PRO A 35 -21.99 -6.06 -20.73
CA PRO A 35 -21.11 -6.10 -19.56
C PRO A 35 -19.66 -5.72 -19.86
N GLY A 36 -19.22 -5.85 -21.13
CA GLY A 36 -17.90 -5.41 -21.58
C GLY A 36 -17.69 -3.90 -21.47
N GLN A 37 -18.74 -3.12 -21.23
CA GLN A 37 -18.69 -1.66 -21.03
C GLN A 37 -18.78 -1.24 -19.55
N ASP A 38 -18.80 -2.19 -18.61
CA ASP A 38 -18.85 -1.86 -17.17
C ASP A 38 -17.66 -1.01 -16.72
N TYR A 39 -16.48 -1.18 -17.34
CA TYR A 39 -15.30 -0.37 -17.03
C TYR A 39 -15.54 1.12 -17.31
N PHE A 40 -16.34 1.43 -18.33
CA PHE A 40 -16.62 2.80 -18.69
C PHE A 40 -17.54 3.46 -17.66
N ALA A 41 -18.63 2.79 -17.26
CA ALA A 41 -19.51 3.30 -16.21
C ALA A 41 -18.79 3.42 -14.85
N ASP A 42 -17.97 2.43 -14.51
CA ASP A 42 -17.12 2.46 -13.32
C ASP A 42 -16.14 3.63 -13.39
N GLY A 43 -15.46 3.83 -14.51
CA GLY A 43 -14.52 4.92 -14.75
C GLY A 43 -15.13 6.31 -14.58
N ILE A 44 -16.31 6.55 -15.15
CA ILE A 44 -17.04 7.81 -14.95
C ILE A 44 -17.38 8.04 -13.46
N THR A 45 -17.74 6.97 -12.74
CA THR A 45 -18.00 7.06 -11.30
C THR A 45 -16.74 7.48 -10.55
N GLU A 46 -15.58 6.88 -10.87
CA GLU A 46 -14.30 7.23 -10.26
C GLU A 46 -13.86 8.65 -10.53
N ASP A 47 -13.98 9.10 -11.78
CA ASP A 47 -13.59 10.44 -12.16
C ASP A 47 -14.45 11.48 -11.42
N LEU A 48 -15.74 11.19 -11.22
CA LEU A 48 -16.61 12.06 -10.42
C LEU A 48 -16.22 12.08 -8.94
N ILE A 49 -15.87 10.92 -8.35
CA ILE A 49 -15.32 10.87 -6.97
C ILE A 49 -14.05 11.73 -6.91
N THR A 50 -13.12 11.52 -7.84
CA THR A 50 -11.84 12.22 -7.92
C THR A 50 -12.04 13.73 -8.05
N ASP A 51 -12.91 14.19 -8.93
CA ASP A 51 -13.19 15.61 -9.11
C ASP A 51 -13.80 16.24 -7.85
N LEU A 52 -14.73 15.55 -7.19
CA LEU A 52 -15.34 16.06 -5.97
C LEU A 52 -14.34 16.11 -4.79
N THR A 53 -13.35 15.22 -4.73
CA THR A 53 -12.29 15.25 -3.68
C THR A 53 -11.40 16.49 -3.76
N LYS A 54 -11.36 17.16 -4.92
CA LYS A 54 -10.61 18.42 -5.11
C LYS A 54 -11.25 19.58 -4.33
N LEU A 55 -12.48 19.44 -3.85
CA LEU A 55 -13.20 20.45 -3.07
C LEU A 55 -12.84 20.34 -1.58
N SER A 56 -12.09 21.32 -1.07
CA SER A 56 -11.55 21.30 0.30
C SER A 56 -12.58 21.26 1.43
N GLY A 57 -13.83 21.64 1.16
CA GLY A 57 -14.93 21.66 2.12
C GLY A 57 -15.89 20.47 2.04
N LEU A 58 -15.58 19.43 1.25
CA LEU A 58 -16.43 18.27 1.02
C LEU A 58 -15.71 16.98 1.42
N ASP A 59 -16.34 16.17 2.26
CA ASP A 59 -15.86 14.82 2.55
C ASP A 59 -16.47 13.86 1.51
N VAL A 60 -15.64 13.26 0.66
CA VAL A 60 -16.10 12.32 -0.38
C VAL A 60 -15.74 10.90 0.05
N ILE A 61 -16.73 10.02 0.07
CA ILE A 61 -16.47 8.61 0.39
C ILE A 61 -15.72 7.97 -0.75
N ALA A 62 -14.61 7.32 -0.41
CA ALA A 62 -13.72 6.72 -1.37
C ALA A 62 -14.39 5.55 -2.11
N ARG A 63 -13.85 5.34 -3.31
CA ARG A 63 -14.16 4.24 -4.23
C ARG A 63 -14.40 2.89 -3.54
N ASN A 64 -13.45 2.40 -2.73
CA ASN A 64 -13.50 1.03 -2.20
C ASN A 64 -14.74 0.77 -1.33
N SER A 65 -15.21 1.81 -0.64
CA SER A 65 -16.42 1.76 0.18
C SER A 65 -17.70 1.81 -0.66
N VAL A 66 -17.81 2.72 -1.63
CA VAL A 66 -19.02 2.83 -2.46
C VAL A 66 -19.17 1.64 -3.43
N PHE A 67 -18.07 1.06 -3.92
CA PHE A 67 -18.13 -0.10 -4.82
C PHE A 67 -18.58 -1.39 -4.14
N ALA A 68 -18.61 -1.45 -2.80
CA ALA A 68 -19.25 -2.54 -2.07
C ALA A 68 -20.76 -2.65 -2.37
N TYR A 69 -21.38 -1.57 -2.85
CA TYR A 69 -22.80 -1.50 -3.26
C TYR A 69 -23.02 -1.81 -4.75
N LYS A 70 -21.97 -2.02 -5.55
CA LYS A 70 -22.11 -2.33 -6.97
C LYS A 70 -22.98 -3.58 -7.16
N ASN A 71 -23.97 -3.49 -8.05
CA ASN A 71 -24.92 -4.56 -8.37
C ASN A 71 -25.76 -5.06 -7.18
N LYS A 72 -25.86 -4.28 -6.09
CA LYS A 72 -26.69 -4.59 -4.92
C LYS A 72 -27.79 -3.55 -4.79
N PRO A 73 -29.07 -3.97 -4.69
CA PRO A 73 -30.11 -3.05 -4.24
C PRO A 73 -29.84 -2.70 -2.78
N ALA A 74 -29.63 -1.42 -2.49
CA ALA A 74 -29.44 -0.92 -1.13
C ALA A 74 -30.46 0.18 -0.86
N ALA A 75 -31.08 0.15 0.32
CA ALA A 75 -31.92 1.26 0.75
C ALA A 75 -31.02 2.46 1.06
N LEU A 76 -31.45 3.66 0.67
CA LEU A 76 -30.70 4.90 0.93
C LEU A 76 -30.32 5.07 2.40
N ALA A 77 -31.20 4.64 3.31
CA ALA A 77 -30.96 4.66 4.75
C ALA A 77 -29.81 3.74 5.20
N ASP A 78 -29.63 2.60 4.52
CA ASP A 78 -28.50 1.69 4.80
C ASP A 78 -27.20 2.31 4.31
N VAL A 79 -27.18 2.85 3.08
CA VAL A 79 -26.01 3.56 2.53
C VAL A 79 -25.58 4.72 3.45
N ALA A 80 -26.54 5.54 3.88
CA ALA A 80 -26.28 6.68 4.75
C ALA A 80 -25.68 6.27 6.10
N ARG A 81 -26.20 5.19 6.71
CA ARG A 81 -25.73 4.67 7.98
C ARG A 81 -24.35 4.04 7.85
N ASP A 82 -24.18 3.16 6.87
CA ASP A 82 -22.99 2.34 6.72
C ASP A 82 -21.77 3.17 6.26
N LEU A 83 -22.00 4.19 5.42
CA LEU A 83 -20.95 5.09 4.93
C LEU A 83 -20.84 6.41 5.72
N GLY A 84 -21.79 6.69 6.61
CA GLY A 84 -21.79 7.93 7.41
C GLY A 84 -22.00 9.21 6.58
N VAL A 85 -22.82 9.15 5.53
CA VAL A 85 -22.98 10.25 4.55
C VAL A 85 -24.28 11.04 4.65
N ARG A 86 -24.18 12.35 4.42
CA ARG A 86 -25.31 13.27 4.32
C ARG A 86 -25.98 13.26 2.95
N PHE A 87 -25.19 13.02 1.90
CA PHE A 87 -25.63 13.07 0.52
C PHE A 87 -25.19 11.83 -0.25
N VAL A 88 -25.99 11.44 -1.24
CA VAL A 88 -25.66 10.34 -2.14
C VAL A 88 -25.86 10.81 -3.58
N VAL A 89 -24.90 10.51 -4.45
CA VAL A 89 -25.03 10.63 -5.89
C VAL A 89 -25.29 9.25 -6.48
N GLU A 90 -26.38 9.12 -7.23
CA GLU A 90 -26.69 7.93 -8.01
C GLU A 90 -26.75 8.29 -9.48
N GLY A 91 -26.44 7.32 -10.34
CA GLY A 91 -26.47 7.56 -11.77
C GLY A 91 -26.45 6.31 -12.62
N SER A 92 -26.48 6.56 -13.92
CA SER A 92 -26.42 5.52 -14.94
C SER A 92 -25.71 6.02 -16.18
N VAL A 93 -24.97 5.13 -16.83
CA VAL A 93 -24.29 5.40 -18.10
C VAL A 93 -24.84 4.45 -19.16
N ARG A 94 -25.13 4.99 -20.34
CA ARG A 94 -25.41 4.21 -21.55
C ARG A 94 -24.50 4.70 -22.66
N ARG A 95 -23.59 3.83 -23.11
CA ARG A 95 -22.75 4.05 -24.28
C ARG A 95 -23.33 3.26 -25.46
N THR A 96 -23.50 3.90 -26.61
CA THR A 96 -23.97 3.24 -27.84
C THR A 96 -23.22 3.83 -29.03
N GLY A 97 -22.22 3.09 -29.52
CA GLY A 97 -21.27 3.60 -30.50
C GLY A 97 -20.57 4.84 -29.96
N GLU A 98 -20.65 5.95 -30.71
CA GLU A 98 -20.06 7.25 -30.39
C GLU A 98 -20.95 8.15 -29.53
N GLN A 99 -22.07 7.65 -29.01
CA GLN A 99 -22.99 8.44 -28.17
C GLN A 99 -22.96 7.95 -26.72
N ILE A 100 -22.96 8.90 -25.79
CA ILE A 100 -23.07 8.66 -24.36
C ILE A 100 -24.30 9.36 -23.79
N ARG A 101 -25.05 8.63 -22.97
CA ARG A 101 -26.11 9.17 -22.14
C ARG A 101 -25.76 8.93 -20.69
N LEU A 102 -25.70 10.00 -19.92
CA LEU A 102 -25.47 9.97 -18.49
C LEU A 102 -26.69 10.53 -17.77
N ASN A 103 -27.17 9.83 -16.75
CA ASN A 103 -28.13 10.37 -15.80
C ASN A 103 -27.45 10.39 -14.43
N ALA A 104 -27.62 11.47 -13.69
CA ALA A 104 -27.15 11.57 -12.32
C ALA A 104 -28.15 12.35 -11.47
N GLN A 105 -28.22 12.00 -10.19
CA GLN A 105 -29.04 12.68 -9.20
C GLN A 105 -28.31 12.77 -7.86
N LEU A 106 -28.50 13.88 -7.17
CA LEU A 106 -27.99 14.15 -5.82
C LEU A 106 -29.16 14.10 -4.84
N ILE A 107 -29.04 13.23 -3.85
CA ILE A 107 -30.11 12.93 -2.88
C ILE A 107 -29.64 13.29 -1.48
N ASP A 108 -30.51 13.97 -0.75
CA ASP A 108 -30.41 14.23 0.68
C ASP A 108 -30.81 12.97 1.48
N THR A 109 -29.89 12.36 2.22
CA THR A 109 -30.16 11.09 2.92
C THR A 109 -31.06 11.21 4.16
N ALA A 110 -31.21 12.43 4.69
CA ALA A 110 -32.00 12.68 5.89
C ALA A 110 -33.46 12.99 5.58
N THR A 111 -33.73 13.68 4.46
CA THR A 111 -35.09 14.00 4.02
C THR A 111 -35.59 13.07 2.93
N GLY A 112 -34.68 12.45 2.16
CA GLY A 112 -34.99 11.70 0.95
C GLY A 112 -35.24 12.60 -0.28
N ASP A 113 -35.00 13.91 -0.16
CA ASP A 113 -35.25 14.85 -1.24
C ASP A 113 -34.18 14.74 -2.34
N ASN A 114 -34.64 14.80 -3.58
CA ASN A 114 -33.76 14.96 -4.73
C ASN A 114 -33.42 16.45 -4.88
N LEU A 115 -32.17 16.81 -4.55
CA LEU A 115 -31.69 18.19 -4.56
C LEU A 115 -31.32 18.67 -5.97
N TRP A 116 -30.92 17.73 -6.82
CA TRP A 116 -30.54 17.98 -8.21
C TRP A 116 -30.61 16.68 -9.00
N ALA A 117 -31.12 16.75 -10.22
CA ALA A 117 -31.05 15.65 -11.17
C ALA A 117 -30.90 16.22 -12.58
N ASN A 118 -30.02 15.62 -13.37
CA ASN A 118 -29.82 16.02 -14.76
C ASN A 118 -29.53 14.82 -15.66
N ARG A 119 -29.73 15.05 -16.96
CA ARG A 119 -29.45 14.11 -18.04
C ARG A 119 -28.59 14.77 -19.10
N PHE A 120 -27.49 14.11 -19.41
CA PHE A 120 -26.54 14.55 -20.41
C PHE A 120 -26.59 13.59 -21.60
N ASP A 121 -26.79 14.14 -22.80
CA ASP A 121 -26.70 13.46 -24.08
C ASP A 121 -25.59 14.14 -24.89
N ARG A 122 -24.48 13.44 -25.13
CA ARG A 122 -23.34 13.94 -25.89
C ARG A 122 -22.70 12.85 -26.74
N GLY A 123 -21.87 13.26 -27.70
CA GLY A 123 -20.92 12.36 -28.34
C GLY A 123 -19.76 12.00 -27.40
N MET A 124 -19.06 10.91 -27.70
CA MET A 124 -17.93 10.42 -26.90
C MET A 124 -16.82 11.47 -26.74
N ALA A 125 -16.57 12.29 -27.77
CA ALA A 125 -15.65 13.43 -27.71
C ALA A 125 -16.05 14.53 -26.71
N GLY A 126 -17.29 14.53 -26.23
CA GLY A 126 -17.77 15.45 -25.20
C GLY A 126 -17.76 14.88 -23.79
N VAL A 127 -17.19 13.68 -23.55
CA VAL A 127 -17.24 13.01 -22.23
C VAL A 127 -16.68 13.87 -21.12
N PHE A 128 -15.53 14.50 -21.32
CA PHE A 128 -14.87 15.32 -20.31
C PHE A 128 -15.67 16.59 -20.00
N ALA A 129 -16.33 17.18 -21.01
CA ALA A 129 -17.21 18.31 -20.80
C ALA A 129 -18.43 17.93 -19.94
N VAL A 130 -18.99 16.72 -20.15
CA VAL A 130 -20.09 16.22 -19.31
C VAL A 130 -19.65 15.98 -17.88
N GLN A 131 -18.49 15.38 -17.67
CA GLN A 131 -17.94 15.15 -16.33
C GLN A 131 -17.75 16.47 -15.59
N HIS A 132 -17.13 17.46 -16.24
CA HIS A 132 -16.95 18.78 -15.66
C HIS A 132 -18.28 19.49 -15.34
N GLU A 133 -19.22 19.49 -16.29
CA GLU A 133 -20.57 20.06 -16.11
C GLU A 133 -21.28 19.41 -14.90
N MET A 134 -21.21 18.08 -14.80
CA MET A 134 -21.79 17.30 -13.71
C MET A 134 -21.17 17.64 -12.35
N SER A 135 -19.83 17.62 -12.24
CA SER A 135 -19.11 17.94 -11.00
C SER A 135 -19.43 19.37 -10.53
N GLY A 136 -19.49 20.34 -11.45
CA GLY A 136 -19.85 21.72 -11.15
C GLY A 136 -21.30 21.91 -10.70
N GLU A 137 -22.25 21.23 -11.35
CA GLU A 137 -23.66 21.27 -10.95
C GLU A 137 -23.90 20.63 -9.59
N ILE A 138 -23.25 19.50 -9.29
CA ILE A 138 -23.32 18.85 -7.98
C ILE A 138 -22.74 19.75 -6.89
N ALA A 139 -21.56 20.35 -7.11
CA ALA A 139 -20.96 21.28 -6.16
C ALA A 139 -21.90 22.46 -5.85
N LYS A 140 -22.52 23.03 -6.89
CA LYS A 140 -23.50 24.12 -6.74
C LYS A 140 -24.75 23.68 -5.98
N ALA A 141 -25.27 22.47 -6.24
CA ALA A 141 -26.43 21.92 -5.55
C ALA A 141 -26.15 21.66 -4.07
N LEU A 142 -24.92 21.33 -3.72
CA LEU A 142 -24.43 21.23 -2.33
C LEU A 142 -24.22 22.59 -1.66
N GLY A 143 -24.45 23.71 -2.36
CA GLY A 143 -24.22 25.06 -1.85
C GLY A 143 -22.73 25.43 -1.74
N MET A 144 -21.85 24.67 -2.41
CA MET A 144 -20.42 24.92 -2.39
C MET A 144 -20.06 26.07 -3.34
N GLN A 145 -19.08 26.87 -2.94
CA GLN A 145 -18.44 27.86 -3.80
C GLN A 145 -16.96 27.50 -3.94
N PRO A 146 -16.59 26.73 -4.97
CA PRO A 146 -15.20 26.42 -5.24
C PRO A 146 -14.42 27.71 -5.47
N SER A 147 -13.20 27.77 -4.94
CA SER A 147 -12.23 28.81 -5.32
C SER A 147 -11.89 28.71 -6.81
N ALA A 148 -11.35 29.79 -7.37
CA ALA A 148 -10.94 29.79 -8.79
C ALA A 148 -9.96 28.65 -9.11
N ALA A 149 -9.02 28.35 -8.19
CA ALA A 149 -8.06 27.26 -8.33
C ALA A 149 -8.70 25.87 -8.23
N GLU A 150 -9.74 25.68 -7.39
CA GLU A 150 -10.50 24.44 -7.36
C GLU A 150 -11.30 24.24 -8.66
N SER A 151 -11.97 25.30 -9.15
CA SER A 151 -12.71 25.24 -10.42
C SER A 151 -11.81 24.94 -11.62
N GLU A 152 -10.62 25.54 -11.70
CA GLU A 152 -9.66 25.29 -12.78
C GLU A 152 -9.16 23.83 -12.78
N ARG A 153 -8.81 23.30 -11.61
CA ARG A 153 -8.38 21.89 -11.45
C ARG A 153 -9.48 20.87 -11.75
N MET A 154 -10.74 21.22 -11.48
CA MET A 154 -11.90 20.39 -11.85
C MET A 154 -12.28 20.52 -13.33
N ALA A 155 -11.84 21.57 -14.02
CA ALA A 155 -12.13 21.82 -15.43
C ALA A 155 -11.14 21.19 -16.40
N ARG A 156 -9.94 20.85 -15.91
CA ARG A 156 -8.88 20.26 -16.72
C ARG A 156 -9.28 18.83 -17.13
N PRO A 157 -9.45 18.54 -18.43
CA PRO A 157 -9.67 17.17 -18.86
C PRO A 157 -8.40 16.33 -18.61
N PRO A 158 -8.55 15.05 -18.28
CA PRO A 158 -7.41 14.16 -18.02
C PRO A 158 -6.53 13.95 -19.28
N THR A 159 -7.14 13.94 -20.47
CA THR A 159 -6.45 13.77 -21.75
C THR A 159 -7.28 14.36 -22.89
N GLU A 160 -6.63 14.70 -24.01
CA GLU A 160 -7.31 15.02 -25.28
C GLU A 160 -7.47 13.79 -26.19
N ASN A 161 -6.89 12.64 -25.82
CA ASN A 161 -6.90 11.41 -26.60
C ASN A 161 -7.87 10.38 -26.00
N LEU A 162 -9.03 10.20 -26.64
CA LEU A 162 -10.07 9.26 -26.19
C LEU A 162 -9.61 7.79 -26.23
N GLU A 163 -8.69 7.42 -27.13
CA GLU A 163 -8.16 6.06 -27.18
C GLU A 163 -7.23 5.80 -25.99
N ALA A 164 -6.39 6.79 -25.63
CA ALA A 164 -5.57 6.73 -24.42
C ALA A 164 -6.46 6.63 -23.17
N TYR A 165 -7.54 7.42 -23.11
CA TYR A 165 -8.53 7.37 -22.04
C TYR A 165 -9.20 5.99 -21.91
N ASP A 166 -9.58 5.35 -23.02
CA ASP A 166 -10.17 4.01 -23.01
C ASP A 166 -9.21 2.97 -22.41
N PHE A 167 -7.94 2.99 -22.83
CA PHE A 167 -6.90 2.12 -22.27
C PHE A 167 -6.69 2.37 -20.78
N TYR A 168 -6.65 3.64 -20.35
CA TYR A 168 -6.55 4.03 -18.95
C TYR A 168 -7.71 3.48 -18.12
N LEU A 169 -8.97 3.69 -18.52
CA LEU A 169 -10.12 3.18 -17.77
C LEU A 169 -10.13 1.64 -17.66
N ARG A 170 -9.67 0.95 -18.70
CA ARG A 170 -9.53 -0.52 -18.65
C ARG A 170 -8.42 -0.95 -17.69
N ALA A 171 -7.32 -0.20 -17.65
CA ALA A 171 -6.22 -0.44 -16.71
C ALA A 171 -6.69 -0.26 -15.26
N GLU A 172 -7.42 0.82 -14.96
CA GLU A 172 -8.03 1.07 -13.64
C GLU A 172 -8.95 -0.09 -13.23
N GLN A 173 -9.80 -0.54 -14.16
CA GLN A 173 -10.69 -1.67 -13.89
C GLN A 173 -9.93 -2.98 -13.58
N THR A 174 -8.86 -3.29 -14.31
CA THR A 174 -8.11 -4.54 -14.12
C THR A 174 -7.22 -4.49 -12.88
N ALA A 175 -6.62 -3.34 -12.58
CA ALA A 175 -5.83 -3.08 -11.38
C ALA A 175 -6.67 -3.19 -10.09
N ARG A 176 -7.94 -2.75 -10.13
CA ARG A 176 -8.88 -2.68 -9.00
C ARG A 176 -8.87 -3.89 -8.06
N THR A 177 -8.85 -5.10 -8.61
CA THR A 177 -8.98 -6.31 -7.79
C THR A 177 -7.70 -6.70 -7.07
N GLY A 178 -6.57 -6.07 -7.39
CA GLY A 178 -5.25 -6.44 -6.87
C GLY A 178 -4.77 -7.84 -7.31
N ARG A 179 -5.54 -8.55 -8.16
CA ARG A 179 -5.17 -9.87 -8.65
C ARG A 179 -3.95 -9.77 -9.56
N ARG A 180 -3.00 -10.70 -9.41
CA ARG A 180 -1.72 -10.67 -10.11
C ARG A 180 -1.83 -10.55 -11.63
N ASP A 181 -2.72 -11.31 -12.26
CA ASP A 181 -2.94 -11.24 -13.71
C ASP A 181 -3.51 -9.88 -14.13
N GLY A 182 -4.44 -9.33 -13.34
CA GLY A 182 -5.04 -8.02 -13.55
C GLY A 182 -4.02 -6.89 -13.43
N LEU A 183 -3.13 -6.95 -12.43
CA LEU A 183 -2.05 -5.98 -12.25
C LEU A 183 -1.05 -5.99 -13.43
N ARG A 184 -0.67 -7.19 -13.92
CA ARG A 184 0.21 -7.33 -15.09
C ARG A 184 -0.45 -6.79 -16.35
N GLU A 185 -1.74 -7.05 -16.53
CA GLU A 185 -2.53 -6.49 -17.62
C GLU A 185 -2.64 -4.96 -17.49
N ALA A 186 -2.91 -4.43 -16.30
CA ALA A 186 -3.02 -2.99 -16.05
C ALA A 186 -1.74 -2.24 -16.44
N LEU A 187 -0.56 -2.70 -16.01
CA LEU A 187 0.72 -2.10 -16.42
C LEU A 187 0.88 -2.05 -17.96
N THR A 188 0.43 -3.09 -18.66
CA THR A 188 0.46 -3.14 -20.13
C THR A 188 -0.52 -2.14 -20.75
N LEU A 189 -1.68 -1.92 -20.13
CA LEU A 189 -2.68 -0.97 -20.60
C LEU A 189 -2.27 0.47 -20.31
N TYR A 190 -1.68 0.77 -19.14
CA TYR A 190 -1.09 2.09 -18.85
C TYR A 190 0.03 2.41 -19.84
N ASP A 191 0.95 1.47 -20.11
CA ASP A 191 2.00 1.68 -21.11
C ASP A 191 1.44 2.06 -22.49
N LYS A 192 0.26 1.54 -22.88
CA LYS A 192 -0.41 1.93 -24.13
C LYS A 192 -1.03 3.33 -24.04
N ALA A 193 -1.72 3.64 -22.94
CA ALA A 193 -2.31 4.96 -22.72
C ALA A 193 -1.24 6.05 -22.79
N GLU A 194 -0.11 5.86 -22.11
CA GLU A 194 1.02 6.80 -22.11
C GLU A 194 1.71 6.93 -23.48
N GLN A 195 1.77 5.86 -24.27
CA GLN A 195 2.31 5.92 -25.64
C GLN A 195 1.41 6.72 -26.57
N LEU A 196 0.09 6.58 -26.42
CA LEU A 196 -0.91 7.28 -27.23
C LEU A 196 -1.03 8.75 -26.81
N ASP A 197 -0.83 9.06 -25.53
CA ASP A 197 -0.77 10.42 -25.02
C ASP A 197 0.34 10.60 -23.96
N PRO A 198 1.53 11.06 -24.39
CA PRO A 198 2.63 11.35 -23.47
C PRO A 198 2.40 12.54 -22.52
N ALA A 199 1.26 13.24 -22.64
CA ALA A 199 0.84 14.33 -21.76
C ALA A 199 -0.24 13.91 -20.74
N PHE A 200 -0.68 12.65 -20.73
CA PHE A 200 -1.72 12.13 -19.86
C PHE A 200 -1.20 11.85 -18.43
N ALA A 201 -1.20 12.89 -17.59
CA ALA A 201 -0.57 12.88 -16.27
C ALA A 201 -1.13 11.78 -15.34
N GLU A 202 -2.45 11.56 -15.33
CA GLU A 202 -3.13 10.58 -14.48
C GLU A 202 -2.78 9.14 -14.85
N ALA A 203 -2.54 8.83 -16.14
CA ALA A 203 -2.08 7.50 -16.55
C ALA A 203 -0.70 7.18 -15.95
N PHE A 204 0.23 8.14 -15.97
CA PHE A 204 1.53 7.99 -15.30
C PHE A 204 1.38 7.86 -13.77
N ALA A 205 0.47 8.62 -13.16
CA ALA A 205 0.22 8.54 -11.72
C ALA A 205 -0.34 7.16 -11.31
N ALA A 206 -1.31 6.63 -12.07
CA ALA A 206 -1.92 5.34 -11.82
C ALA A 206 -0.96 4.16 -12.03
N ASP A 207 -0.09 4.24 -13.05
CA ASP A 207 1.01 3.29 -13.24
C ASP A 207 1.95 3.30 -12.02
N ALA A 208 2.35 4.49 -11.55
CA ALA A 208 3.19 4.62 -10.36
C ALA A 208 2.52 3.99 -9.12
N SER A 209 1.23 4.26 -8.89
CA SER A 209 0.46 3.67 -7.78
C SER A 209 0.39 2.16 -7.87
N THR A 210 0.06 1.63 -9.05
CA THR A 210 -0.02 0.19 -9.32
C THR A 210 1.34 -0.49 -9.13
N THR A 211 2.41 0.16 -9.58
CA THR A 211 3.78 -0.33 -9.43
C THR A 211 4.20 -0.35 -7.95
N VAL A 212 3.85 0.67 -7.16
CA VAL A 212 4.09 0.66 -5.70
C VAL A 212 3.30 -0.43 -5.01
N TYR A 213 2.04 -0.67 -5.42
CA TYR A 213 1.24 -1.78 -4.90
C TYR A 213 1.93 -3.14 -5.15
N ILE A 214 2.35 -3.40 -6.39
CA ILE A 214 3.10 -4.62 -6.77
C ILE A 214 4.36 -4.79 -5.92
N TRP A 215 5.10 -3.69 -5.68
CA TRP A 215 6.31 -3.72 -4.87
C TRP A 215 6.01 -4.02 -3.39
N ARG A 216 5.03 -3.34 -2.78
CA ARG A 216 4.66 -3.52 -1.36
C ARG A 216 4.16 -4.92 -1.07
N GLU A 217 3.36 -5.49 -1.97
CA GLU A 217 2.86 -6.87 -1.87
C GLU A 217 3.89 -7.93 -2.25
N SER A 218 5.14 -7.53 -2.55
CA SER A 218 6.23 -8.44 -2.91
C SER A 218 5.91 -9.36 -4.11
N PHE A 219 5.11 -8.87 -5.07
CA PHE A 219 4.76 -9.57 -6.32
C PHE A 219 5.93 -9.57 -7.32
N ASN A 220 7.04 -10.15 -6.88
CA ASN A 220 8.30 -10.21 -7.62
C ASN A 220 8.19 -11.03 -8.91
N ASP A 221 7.16 -11.87 -9.06
CA ASP A 221 6.83 -12.56 -10.32
C ASP A 221 6.24 -11.63 -11.39
N ILE A 222 5.66 -10.49 -10.99
CA ILE A 222 5.23 -9.42 -11.89
C ILE A 222 6.40 -8.50 -12.19
N MET A 223 7.00 -7.93 -11.14
CA MET A 223 8.14 -7.03 -11.26
C MET A 223 9.03 -7.14 -10.03
N GLN A 224 10.33 -7.37 -10.24
CA GLN A 224 11.29 -7.39 -9.14
C GLN A 224 11.35 -6.03 -8.45
N SER A 225 11.66 -6.05 -7.15
CA SER A 225 11.59 -4.87 -6.29
C SER A 225 12.39 -3.65 -6.78
N ALA A 226 13.64 -3.82 -7.21
CA ALA A 226 14.46 -2.70 -7.69
C ALA A 226 13.91 -2.07 -8.99
N PRO A 227 13.58 -2.82 -10.05
CA PRO A 227 12.87 -2.29 -11.22
C PRO A 227 11.53 -1.62 -10.90
N ALA A 228 10.72 -2.21 -10.00
CA ALA A 228 9.45 -1.64 -9.60
C ALA A 228 9.62 -0.25 -8.96
N ARG A 229 10.58 -0.13 -8.03
CA ARG A 229 10.89 1.18 -7.44
C ARG A 229 11.37 2.19 -8.49
N LYS A 230 12.27 1.79 -9.38
CA LYS A 230 12.74 2.68 -10.44
C LYS A 230 11.56 3.20 -11.29
N ARG A 231 10.69 2.29 -11.75
CA ARG A 231 9.50 2.64 -12.55
C ARG A 231 8.57 3.58 -11.76
N ALA A 232 8.26 3.27 -10.50
CA ALA A 232 7.39 4.11 -9.69
C ALA A 232 7.93 5.55 -9.53
N TYR A 233 9.24 5.73 -9.28
CA TYR A 233 9.85 7.06 -9.25
C TYR A 233 9.77 7.79 -10.58
N GLU A 234 10.08 7.12 -11.69
CA GLU A 234 10.05 7.70 -13.04
C GLU A 234 8.62 8.15 -13.42
N LYS A 235 7.63 7.29 -13.16
CA LYS A 235 6.22 7.53 -13.49
C LYS A 235 5.61 8.63 -12.62
N ALA A 236 5.81 8.59 -11.29
CA ALA A 236 5.35 9.65 -10.39
C ALA A 236 5.99 11.01 -10.73
N SER A 237 7.30 11.02 -11.03
CA SER A 237 8.00 12.25 -11.44
C SER A 237 7.49 12.78 -12.77
N ARG A 238 7.18 11.91 -13.74
CA ARG A 238 6.61 12.31 -15.02
C ARG A 238 5.21 12.88 -14.87
N ALA A 239 4.36 12.28 -14.04
CA ALA A 239 3.05 12.81 -13.71
C ALA A 239 3.15 14.24 -13.17
N LEU A 240 4.05 14.51 -12.22
CA LEU A 240 4.25 15.86 -11.65
C LEU A 240 4.85 16.88 -12.62
N GLN A 241 5.63 16.44 -13.60
CA GLN A 241 6.11 17.34 -14.66
C GLN A 241 4.98 17.78 -15.60
N LEU A 242 3.95 16.94 -15.76
CA LEU A 242 2.79 17.21 -16.61
C LEU A 242 1.69 17.96 -15.86
N ASP A 243 1.50 17.60 -14.60
CA ASP A 243 0.56 18.23 -13.69
C ASP A 243 1.09 18.24 -12.24
N PRO A 244 1.60 19.39 -11.76
CA PRO A 244 2.13 19.55 -10.41
C PRO A 244 1.04 19.67 -9.33
N ASP A 245 -0.24 19.65 -9.71
CA ASP A 245 -1.38 19.74 -8.80
C ASP A 245 -2.07 18.39 -8.57
N LEU A 246 -1.54 17.30 -9.14
CA LEU A 246 -1.95 15.93 -8.79
C LEU A 246 -1.43 15.54 -7.40
N SER A 247 -2.32 15.12 -6.50
CA SER A 247 -1.98 14.70 -5.14
C SER A 247 -1.29 13.33 -5.10
N SER A 248 -1.80 12.35 -5.84
CA SER A 248 -1.38 10.95 -5.73
C SER A 248 0.11 10.71 -6.04
N PRO A 249 0.77 11.36 -7.02
CA PRO A 249 2.20 11.18 -7.23
C PRO A 249 3.05 11.64 -6.03
N TYR A 250 2.62 12.68 -5.32
CA TYR A 250 3.31 13.11 -4.09
C TYR A 250 3.15 12.07 -2.96
N ALA A 251 1.96 11.46 -2.84
CA ALA A 251 1.73 10.38 -1.88
C ALA A 251 2.64 9.16 -2.17
N ILE A 252 2.75 8.77 -3.44
CA ILE A 252 3.66 7.72 -3.92
C ILE A 252 5.11 8.05 -3.58
N LEU A 253 5.58 9.27 -3.92
CA LEU A 253 6.94 9.71 -3.64
C LEU A 253 7.24 9.67 -2.14
N GLY A 254 6.30 10.10 -1.29
CA GLY A 254 6.45 10.05 0.16
C GLY A 254 6.70 8.64 0.69
N ILE A 255 5.88 7.68 0.26
CA ILE A 255 6.04 6.25 0.61
C ILE A 255 7.44 5.76 0.18
N MET A 256 7.85 6.08 -1.04
CA MET A 256 9.13 5.63 -1.58
C MET A 256 10.35 6.28 -0.90
N GLN A 257 10.24 7.55 -0.54
CA GLN A 257 11.29 8.33 0.12
C GLN A 257 11.55 7.82 1.55
N VAL A 258 10.52 7.39 2.28
CA VAL A 258 10.68 6.74 3.60
C VAL A 258 11.54 5.49 3.52
N VAL A 259 11.36 4.69 2.47
CA VAL A 259 12.13 3.46 2.27
C VAL A 259 13.62 3.78 2.05
N ASP A 260 13.89 4.90 1.38
CA ASP A 260 15.24 5.46 1.22
C ASP A 260 15.74 6.23 2.45
N ARG A 261 14.93 6.28 3.53
CA ARG A 261 15.19 7.01 4.77
C ARG A 261 15.37 8.52 4.55
N ARG A 262 14.77 9.06 3.49
CA ARG A 262 14.68 10.50 3.20
C ARG A 262 13.44 11.09 3.87
N TYR A 263 13.42 11.05 5.20
CA TYR A 263 12.22 11.33 6.00
C TYR A 263 11.67 12.74 5.79
N GLU A 264 12.54 13.75 5.78
CA GLU A 264 12.13 15.14 5.62
C GLU A 264 11.53 15.40 4.23
N GLU A 265 12.13 14.82 3.18
CA GLU A 265 11.55 14.85 1.83
C GLU A 265 10.21 14.12 1.77
N ALA A 266 10.11 12.96 2.43
CA ALA A 266 8.88 12.19 2.47
C ALA A 266 7.73 12.95 3.12
N ILE A 267 7.99 13.61 4.26
CA ILE A 267 7.01 14.43 4.99
C ILE A 267 6.53 15.57 4.10
N ALA A 268 7.45 16.31 3.47
CA ALA A 268 7.08 17.39 2.56
C ALA A 268 6.22 16.90 1.38
N SER A 269 6.53 15.73 0.82
CA SER A 269 5.73 15.13 -0.25
C SER A 269 4.30 14.82 0.21
N VAL A 270 4.11 14.11 1.34
CA VAL A 270 2.76 13.77 1.79
C VAL A 270 1.96 14.98 2.29
N GLU A 271 2.61 15.99 2.86
CA GLU A 271 1.96 17.25 3.21
C GLU A 271 1.45 17.98 1.95
N ARG A 272 2.23 17.97 0.87
CA ARG A 272 1.79 18.51 -0.42
C ARG A 272 0.65 17.69 -1.02
N ALA A 273 0.70 16.36 -0.92
CA ALA A 273 -0.37 15.48 -1.36
C ALA A 273 -1.69 15.83 -0.64
N VAL A 274 -1.67 15.91 0.70
CA VAL A 274 -2.85 16.24 1.52
C VAL A 274 -3.36 17.66 1.23
N ALA A 275 -2.48 18.62 0.99
CA ALA A 275 -2.89 19.98 0.61
C ALA A 275 -3.62 20.02 -0.74
N LEU A 276 -3.26 19.14 -1.68
CA LEU A 276 -3.87 19.07 -3.01
C LEU A 276 -5.14 18.22 -3.05
N GLY A 277 -5.19 17.14 -2.26
CA GLY A 277 -6.31 16.20 -2.17
C GLY A 277 -6.69 15.89 -0.72
N PRO A 278 -7.24 16.85 0.05
CA PRO A 278 -7.54 16.66 1.47
C PRO A 278 -8.63 15.62 1.73
N GLY A 279 -9.51 15.37 0.75
CA GLY A 279 -10.58 14.37 0.78
C GLY A 279 -10.20 13.00 0.24
N ASP A 280 -8.93 12.78 -0.13
CA ASP A 280 -8.46 11.48 -0.64
C ASP A 280 -7.95 10.59 0.50
N ALA A 281 -8.62 9.46 0.71
CA ALA A 281 -8.26 8.48 1.73
C ALA A 281 -6.87 7.86 1.50
N GLU A 282 -6.45 7.66 0.25
CA GLU A 282 -5.14 7.07 -0.05
C GLU A 282 -4.01 8.03 0.32
N THR A 283 -4.19 9.31 0.01
CA THR A 283 -3.28 10.38 0.44
C THR A 283 -3.17 10.46 1.97
N GLN A 284 -4.27 10.29 2.70
CA GLN A 284 -4.26 10.25 4.18
C GLN A 284 -3.55 8.99 4.71
N ILE A 285 -3.70 7.83 4.06
CA ILE A 285 -2.93 6.63 4.41
C ILE A 285 -1.43 6.82 4.14
N ALA A 286 -1.07 7.46 3.03
CA ALA A 286 0.33 7.78 2.75
C ALA A 286 0.92 8.72 3.81
N LEU A 287 0.17 9.74 4.26
CA LEU A 287 0.57 10.58 5.39
C LEU A 287 0.76 9.74 6.66
N GLY A 288 -0.20 8.88 6.99
CA GLY A 288 -0.12 7.98 8.15
C GLY A 288 1.11 7.07 8.10
N TYR A 289 1.38 6.48 6.93
CA TYR A 289 2.57 5.67 6.67
C TYR A 289 3.85 6.48 6.90
N VAL A 290 3.96 7.65 6.27
CA VAL A 290 5.19 8.46 6.37
C VAL A 290 5.43 8.92 7.81
N GLN A 291 4.40 9.40 8.50
CA GLN A 291 4.52 9.85 9.88
C GLN A 291 4.87 8.71 10.84
N LEU A 292 4.29 7.51 10.63
CA LEU A 292 4.65 6.31 11.40
C LEU A 292 6.14 6.02 11.32
N PHE A 293 6.68 5.90 10.10
CA PHE A 293 8.09 5.55 9.91
C PHE A 293 9.04 6.71 10.22
N ALA A 294 8.57 7.96 10.16
CA ALA A 294 9.31 9.14 10.62
C ALA A 294 9.31 9.30 12.15
N GLY A 295 8.47 8.55 12.88
CA GLY A 295 8.40 8.55 14.35
C GLY A 295 7.36 9.49 14.96
N SER A 296 6.49 10.09 14.15
CA SER A 296 5.41 11.00 14.56
C SER A 296 4.10 10.23 14.74
N HIS A 297 4.00 9.46 15.83
CA HIS A 297 2.92 8.48 15.99
C HIS A 297 1.54 9.11 16.17
N ALA A 298 1.44 10.30 16.77
CA ALA A 298 0.15 10.97 17.00
C ALA A 298 -0.46 11.43 15.67
N GLU A 299 0.37 12.09 14.85
CA GLU A 299 0.04 12.55 13.50
C GLU A 299 -0.29 11.36 12.59
N ALA A 300 0.43 10.24 12.73
CA ALA A 300 0.14 9.03 11.98
C ALA A 300 -1.29 8.50 12.25
N ALA A 301 -1.72 8.51 13.51
CA ALA A 301 -3.06 8.05 13.85
C ALA A 301 -4.14 9.04 13.43
N GLU A 302 -3.92 10.35 13.56
CA GLU A 302 -4.89 11.34 13.07
C GLU A 302 -5.14 11.18 11.56
N ALA A 303 -4.07 10.93 10.79
CA ALA A 303 -4.16 10.67 9.36
C ALA A 303 -4.92 9.36 9.07
N VAL A 304 -4.61 8.27 9.78
CA VAL A 304 -5.33 6.98 9.65
C VAL A 304 -6.80 7.09 10.02
N GLU A 305 -7.14 7.85 11.07
CA GLU A 305 -8.53 8.09 11.48
C GLU A 305 -9.30 8.86 10.41
N THR A 306 -8.64 9.85 9.81
CA THR A 306 -9.21 10.60 8.68
C THR A 306 -9.42 9.67 7.48
N ALA A 307 -8.43 8.82 7.17
CA ALA A 307 -8.55 7.84 6.09
C ALA A 307 -9.71 6.85 6.32
N LEU A 308 -9.88 6.32 7.55
CA LEU A 308 -11.00 5.42 7.88
C LEU A 308 -12.37 6.10 7.82
N ARG A 309 -12.43 7.41 8.07
CA ARG A 309 -13.66 8.20 7.87
C ARG A 309 -13.99 8.39 6.39
N LEU A 310 -12.98 8.62 5.55
CA LEU A 310 -13.13 8.81 4.10
C LEU A 310 -13.35 7.47 3.37
N ASP A 311 -12.74 6.39 3.86
CA ASP A 311 -12.87 5.04 3.32
C ASP A 311 -13.06 4.00 4.46
N PRO A 312 -14.30 3.79 4.93
CA PRO A 312 -14.59 2.74 5.92
C PRO A 312 -14.20 1.31 5.50
N ASN A 313 -13.99 1.10 4.20
CA ASN A 313 -13.60 -0.16 3.59
C ASN A 313 -12.23 -0.06 2.90
N LEU A 314 -11.22 0.50 3.58
CA LEU A 314 -9.83 0.48 3.14
C LEU A 314 -9.43 -0.89 2.57
N SER A 315 -8.64 -0.87 1.50
CA SER A 315 -8.00 -2.07 0.96
C SER A 315 -7.18 -2.80 2.03
N PRO A 316 -6.98 -4.13 1.93
CA PRO A 316 -6.24 -4.88 2.94
C PRO A 316 -4.86 -4.28 3.25
N VAL A 317 -4.15 -3.83 2.22
CA VAL A 317 -2.83 -3.20 2.28
C VAL A 317 -2.84 -1.87 3.05
N ASN A 318 -3.87 -1.06 2.86
CA ASN A 318 -4.03 0.22 3.57
C ASN A 318 -4.54 0.01 4.99
N ARG A 319 -5.42 -0.98 5.19
CA ARG A 319 -5.90 -1.39 6.51
C ARG A 319 -4.77 -1.99 7.36
N GLN A 320 -3.80 -2.69 6.76
CA GLN A 320 -2.59 -3.14 7.46
C GLN A 320 -1.80 -1.96 8.03
N ILE A 321 -1.64 -0.87 7.26
CA ILE A 321 -0.98 0.36 7.74
C ILE A 321 -1.73 0.92 8.95
N ALA A 322 -3.05 1.01 8.88
CA ALA A 322 -3.87 1.47 10.00
C ALA A 322 -3.65 0.59 11.25
N GLY A 323 -3.66 -0.73 11.10
CA GLY A 323 -3.39 -1.68 12.17
C GLY A 323 -1.99 -1.50 12.79
N LEU A 324 -0.97 -1.26 11.97
CA LEU A 324 0.39 -1.02 12.41
C LEU A 324 0.54 0.30 13.18
N VAL A 325 -0.13 1.37 12.72
CA VAL A 325 -0.20 2.65 13.45
C VAL A 325 -0.84 2.46 14.83
N PHE A 326 -1.98 1.77 14.90
CA PHE A 326 -2.64 1.49 16.18
C PHE A 326 -1.78 0.61 17.10
N LEU A 327 -1.04 -0.36 16.53
CA LEU A 327 -0.14 -1.23 17.28
C LEU A 327 0.99 -0.43 17.95
N ILE A 328 1.67 0.44 17.19
CA ILE A 328 2.76 1.29 17.71
C ILE A 328 2.24 2.27 18.76
N GLN A 329 1.04 2.83 18.57
CA GLN A 329 0.39 3.67 19.59
C GLN A 329 -0.04 2.90 20.86
N GLY A 330 -0.05 1.57 20.83
CA GLY A 330 -0.54 0.74 21.93
C GLY A 330 -2.06 0.60 22.00
N SER A 331 -2.79 1.04 20.96
CA SER A 331 -4.24 0.83 20.80
C SER A 331 -4.51 -0.60 20.31
N ASN A 332 -4.12 -1.61 21.11
CA ASN A 332 -4.05 -3.00 20.68
C ASN A 332 -5.40 -3.56 20.19
N ASP A 333 -6.52 -3.20 20.82
CA ASP A 333 -7.85 -3.70 20.41
C ASP A 333 -8.20 -3.25 18.98
N ARG A 334 -7.89 -2.01 18.64
CA ARG A 334 -8.09 -1.46 17.29
C ARG A 334 -7.10 -2.03 16.28
N ALA A 335 -5.87 -2.27 16.71
CA ALA A 335 -4.88 -2.95 15.89
C ALA A 335 -5.35 -4.37 15.53
N ILE A 336 -5.86 -5.13 16.51
CA ILE A 336 -6.44 -6.46 16.31
C ILE A 336 -7.63 -6.39 15.35
N GLU A 337 -8.60 -5.52 15.59
CA GLU A 337 -9.79 -5.39 14.72
C GLU A 337 -9.40 -5.10 13.26
N ALA A 338 -8.49 -4.15 13.05
CA ALA A 338 -8.01 -3.79 11.71
C ALA A 338 -7.28 -4.97 11.05
N LEU A 339 -6.38 -5.64 11.77
CA LEU A 339 -5.55 -6.71 11.21
C LEU A 339 -6.31 -8.04 11.03
N GLU A 340 -7.31 -8.33 11.86
CA GLU A 340 -8.22 -9.46 11.64
C GLU A 340 -8.99 -9.28 10.33
N ARG A 341 -9.57 -8.10 10.11
CA ARG A 341 -10.27 -7.80 8.86
C ARG A 341 -9.32 -7.82 7.66
N THR A 342 -8.09 -7.34 7.81
CA THR A 342 -7.06 -7.45 6.77
C THR A 342 -6.77 -8.91 6.41
N ARG A 343 -6.57 -9.79 7.40
CA ARG A 343 -6.39 -11.24 7.19
C ARG A 343 -7.60 -11.84 6.48
N ASP A 344 -8.80 -11.52 6.93
CA ASP A 344 -10.03 -12.11 6.39
C ASP A 344 -10.29 -11.70 4.94
N ASP A 345 -9.95 -10.46 4.57
CA ASP A 345 -10.06 -9.95 3.20
C ASP A 345 -8.93 -10.48 2.29
N ALA A 346 -7.78 -10.88 2.84
CA ALA A 346 -6.60 -11.34 2.09
C ALA A 346 -5.87 -12.53 2.77
N PRO A 347 -6.52 -13.70 2.91
CA PRO A 347 -6.01 -14.82 3.72
C PRO A 347 -4.76 -15.49 3.14
N SER A 348 -4.42 -15.24 1.87
CA SER A 348 -3.21 -15.75 1.23
C SER A 348 -1.96 -14.90 1.48
N VAL A 349 -2.09 -13.75 2.15
CA VAL A 349 -0.97 -12.84 2.43
C VAL A 349 -0.50 -13.05 3.87
N GLY A 350 0.41 -14.00 4.06
CA GLY A 350 0.84 -14.43 5.40
C GLY A 350 1.44 -13.34 6.29
N ASP A 351 2.08 -12.31 5.73
CA ASP A 351 2.63 -11.18 6.52
C ASP A 351 1.53 -10.42 7.29
N PHE A 352 0.33 -10.31 6.74
CA PHE A 352 -0.80 -9.67 7.42
C PHE A 352 -1.15 -10.43 8.71
N THR A 353 -1.19 -11.76 8.62
CA THR A 353 -1.47 -12.64 9.77
C THR A 353 -0.33 -12.67 10.77
N ILE A 354 0.94 -12.60 10.32
CA ILE A 354 2.08 -12.51 11.24
C ILE A 354 2.04 -11.18 12.01
N THR A 355 1.74 -10.06 11.33
CA THR A 355 1.56 -8.74 11.97
C THR A 355 0.42 -8.77 13.01
N LEU A 356 -0.68 -9.47 12.74
CA LEU A 356 -1.75 -9.72 13.71
C LEU A 356 -1.23 -10.47 14.96
N GLY A 357 -0.31 -11.41 14.77
CA GLY A 357 0.39 -12.10 15.87
C GLY A 357 1.10 -11.14 16.83
N ALA A 358 1.74 -10.08 16.30
CA ALA A 358 2.35 -9.04 17.12
C ALA A 358 1.30 -8.27 17.94
N ALA A 359 0.16 -7.93 17.33
CA ALA A 359 -0.95 -7.25 18.02
C ALA A 359 -1.56 -8.10 19.14
N TYR A 360 -1.75 -9.40 18.89
CA TYR A 360 -2.20 -10.33 19.93
C TYR A 360 -1.21 -10.46 21.08
N ALA A 361 0.09 -10.57 20.79
CA ALA A 361 1.11 -10.66 21.83
C ALA A 361 1.13 -9.39 22.70
N ARG A 362 1.04 -8.22 22.07
CA ARG A 362 0.92 -6.92 22.73
C ARG A 362 -0.33 -6.77 23.60
N ALA A 363 -1.42 -7.43 23.23
CA ALA A 363 -2.65 -7.51 24.02
C ALA A 363 -2.62 -8.58 25.13
N GLY A 364 -1.51 -9.33 25.27
CA GLY A 364 -1.40 -10.45 26.23
C GLY A 364 -2.08 -11.74 25.77
N ARG A 365 -2.60 -11.80 24.54
CA ARG A 365 -3.28 -12.96 23.94
C ARG A 365 -2.26 -13.91 23.29
N LEU A 366 -1.32 -14.44 24.08
CA LEU A 366 -0.18 -15.21 23.54
C LEU A 366 -0.56 -16.50 22.80
N GLN A 367 -1.68 -17.14 23.13
CA GLN A 367 -2.15 -18.32 22.39
C GLN A 367 -2.60 -17.94 20.99
N ASP A 368 -3.40 -16.87 20.87
CA ASP A 368 -3.85 -16.34 19.59
C ASP A 368 -2.67 -15.80 18.77
N ALA A 369 -1.70 -15.17 19.44
CA ALA A 369 -0.47 -14.70 18.80
C ALA A 369 0.31 -15.83 18.11
N ARG A 370 0.52 -16.94 18.82
CA ARG A 370 1.21 -18.13 18.27
C ARG A 370 0.43 -18.77 17.14
N ALA A 371 -0.90 -18.84 17.27
CA ALA A 371 -1.77 -19.36 16.22
C ALA A 371 -1.67 -18.51 14.95
N ALA A 372 -1.73 -17.19 15.08
CA ALA A 372 -1.62 -16.25 13.97
C ALA A 372 -0.24 -16.32 13.29
N VAL A 373 0.86 -16.39 14.05
CA VAL A 373 2.21 -16.57 13.47
C VAL A 373 2.31 -17.90 12.71
N ALA A 374 1.80 -19.00 13.28
CA ALA A 374 1.84 -20.31 12.61
C ALA A 374 0.98 -20.33 11.33
N GLU A 375 -0.20 -19.72 11.37
CA GLU A 375 -1.09 -19.55 10.21
C GLU A 375 -0.41 -18.71 9.12
N GLY A 376 0.15 -17.55 9.48
CA GLY A 376 0.82 -16.66 8.55
C GLY A 376 2.04 -17.30 7.89
N LEU A 377 2.88 -18.01 8.65
CA LEU A 377 4.00 -18.78 8.10
C LEU A 377 3.52 -19.88 7.13
N GLY A 378 2.38 -20.52 7.41
CA GLY A 378 1.78 -21.51 6.52
C GLY A 378 1.21 -20.95 5.22
N ALA A 379 0.79 -19.67 5.22
CA ALA A 379 0.27 -18.98 4.04
C ALA A 379 1.35 -18.32 3.17
N MET A 380 2.59 -18.23 3.66
CA MET A 380 3.67 -17.54 2.97
C MET A 380 4.12 -18.26 1.70
N SER A 381 4.10 -17.52 0.59
CA SER A 381 4.57 -18.00 -0.71
C SER A 381 5.97 -17.48 -1.08
N THR A 382 6.47 -16.46 -0.38
CA THR A 382 7.79 -15.84 -0.62
C THR A 382 8.45 -15.44 0.70
N PRO A 383 9.76 -15.69 0.89
CA PRO A 383 10.50 -15.22 2.06
C PRO A 383 10.51 -13.70 2.16
N GLY A 384 10.53 -13.14 3.38
CA GLY A 384 10.63 -11.68 3.60
C GLY A 384 10.12 -11.20 4.97
N PHE A 385 9.16 -11.91 5.56
CA PHE A 385 8.66 -11.66 6.92
C PHE A 385 8.45 -12.98 7.70
N ASP A 386 9.19 -14.03 7.35
CA ASP A 386 9.15 -15.38 7.96
C ASP A 386 10.01 -15.52 9.21
N SER A 387 10.80 -14.50 9.54
CA SER A 387 11.73 -14.56 10.66
C SER A 387 12.00 -13.19 11.27
N LEU A 388 12.48 -13.17 12.52
CA LEU A 388 12.85 -11.93 13.20
C LEU A 388 13.97 -11.19 12.45
N SER A 389 14.94 -11.91 11.87
CA SER A 389 15.98 -11.30 11.03
C SER A 389 15.40 -10.62 9.78
N ALA A 390 14.38 -11.22 9.14
CA ALA A 390 13.67 -10.62 8.01
C ALA A 390 12.87 -9.37 8.42
N TYR A 391 12.19 -9.38 9.56
CA TYR A 391 11.56 -8.17 10.10
C TYR A 391 12.58 -7.05 10.38
N ARG A 392 13.77 -7.38 10.92
CA ARG A 392 14.80 -6.36 11.17
C ARG A 392 15.34 -5.74 9.87
N LEU A 393 15.50 -6.53 8.82
CA LEU A 393 16.00 -6.05 7.53
C LEU A 393 14.95 -5.26 6.74
N ASN A 394 13.72 -5.76 6.71
CA ASN A 394 12.59 -5.13 6.00
C ASN A 394 11.90 -4.02 6.79
N GLY A 395 12.20 -3.89 8.08
CA GLY A 395 11.79 -2.78 8.95
C GLY A 395 12.82 -1.67 9.07
N ALA A 396 13.96 -1.73 8.38
CA ALA A 396 15.04 -0.76 8.53
C ALA A 396 14.67 0.69 8.15
N GLN A 397 13.49 0.91 7.56
CA GLN A 397 12.94 2.24 7.29
C GLN A 397 12.44 2.97 8.54
N TYR A 398 12.17 2.29 9.67
CA TYR A 398 11.81 3.00 10.91
C TYR A 398 12.92 3.97 11.32
N ARG A 399 12.59 5.25 11.45
CA ARG A 399 13.52 6.28 11.94
C ARG A 399 13.91 6.01 13.39
N ASN A 400 12.94 5.63 14.22
CA ASN A 400 13.13 5.26 15.60
C ASN A 400 13.29 3.73 15.73
N PRO A 401 14.47 3.22 16.15
CA PRO A 401 14.68 1.78 16.33
C PRO A 401 13.76 1.11 17.35
N GLN A 402 13.21 1.87 18.31
CA GLN A 402 12.31 1.33 19.33
C GLN A 402 10.96 0.89 18.76
N ASP A 403 10.50 1.54 17.68
CA ASP A 403 9.23 1.20 17.04
C ASP A 403 9.32 -0.20 16.40
N LEU A 404 10.44 -0.46 15.71
CA LEU A 404 10.73 -1.78 15.18
C LEU A 404 10.95 -2.81 16.28
N ALA A 405 11.68 -2.45 17.34
CA ALA A 405 11.94 -3.35 18.47
C ALA A 405 10.64 -3.81 19.13
N LEU A 406 9.65 -2.93 19.29
CA LEU A 406 8.34 -3.27 19.84
C LEU A 406 7.66 -4.40 19.06
N ILE A 407 7.70 -4.34 17.72
CA ILE A 407 7.10 -5.36 16.85
C ILE A 407 7.91 -6.65 16.92
N VAL A 408 9.24 -6.57 16.81
CA VAL A 408 10.14 -7.73 16.85
C VAL A 408 10.01 -8.48 18.19
N ASP A 409 9.96 -7.76 19.31
CA ASP A 409 9.81 -8.36 20.65
C ASP A 409 8.44 -9.04 20.82
N ALA A 410 7.39 -8.45 20.26
CA ALA A 410 6.05 -9.04 20.27
C ALA A 410 6.00 -10.33 19.43
N LEU A 411 6.61 -10.31 18.24
CA LEU A 411 6.72 -11.48 17.37
C LEU A 411 7.59 -12.59 17.97
N GLN A 412 8.67 -12.23 18.68
CA GLN A 412 9.48 -13.19 19.41
C GLN A 412 8.66 -13.90 20.49
N GLN A 413 7.83 -13.17 21.24
CA GLN A 413 6.91 -13.76 22.24
C GLN A 413 5.83 -14.63 21.59
N ALA A 414 5.39 -14.25 20.38
CA ALA A 414 4.47 -15.01 19.54
C ALA A 414 5.12 -16.25 18.89
N GLY A 415 6.44 -16.45 19.06
CA GLY A 415 7.15 -17.64 18.60
C GLY A 415 7.64 -17.58 17.15
N LEU A 416 7.77 -16.38 16.56
CA LEU A 416 8.42 -16.22 15.26
C LEU A 416 9.91 -16.61 15.38
N PRO A 417 10.45 -17.46 14.49
CA PRO A 417 11.84 -17.90 14.57
C PRO A 417 12.82 -16.77 14.23
N GLU A 418 14.04 -16.85 14.75
CA GLU A 418 15.09 -15.86 14.46
C GLU A 418 15.53 -15.89 12.99
N TRP A 419 15.61 -17.09 12.41
CA TRP A 419 16.07 -17.34 11.04
C TRP A 419 14.99 -18.00 10.19
N PRO A 420 15.01 -17.80 8.85
CA PRO A 420 14.03 -18.39 7.95
C PRO A 420 14.13 -19.93 7.93
N PHE A 421 13.07 -20.56 7.42
CA PHE A 421 12.96 -22.03 7.25
C PHE A 421 13.12 -22.84 8.54
N GLY A 422 12.91 -22.21 9.71
CA GLY A 422 13.07 -22.85 11.02
C GLY A 422 14.52 -23.20 11.36
N PHE A 423 15.49 -22.57 10.68
CA PHE A 423 16.91 -22.83 10.92
C PHE A 423 17.30 -22.49 12.36
N THR A 424 18.01 -23.41 13.01
CA THR A 424 18.61 -23.20 14.33
C THR A 424 20.08 -23.61 14.27
N GLY A 425 20.97 -22.67 14.61
CA GLY A 425 22.41 -22.92 14.64
C GLY A 425 22.88 -23.35 16.02
N ASP A 426 23.86 -24.26 16.08
CA ASP A 426 24.58 -24.57 17.32
C ASP A 426 25.66 -23.50 17.54
N GLU A 427 25.46 -22.63 18.54
CA GLU A 427 26.39 -21.54 18.86
C GLU A 427 27.81 -22.02 19.20
N HIS A 428 28.01 -23.28 19.61
CA HIS A 428 29.34 -23.85 19.81
C HIS A 428 30.11 -24.05 18.49
N ASN A 429 29.40 -24.13 17.37
CA ASN A 429 29.97 -24.33 16.04
C ASN A 429 29.96 -23.02 15.21
N ARG A 430 29.60 -21.89 15.82
CA ARG A 430 29.58 -20.59 15.16
C ARG A 430 31.00 -20.08 14.92
N LEU A 431 31.30 -19.73 13.68
CA LEU A 431 32.61 -19.20 13.29
C LEU A 431 32.76 -17.73 13.70
N LYS A 432 34.01 -17.33 13.94
CA LYS A 432 34.42 -15.95 14.20
C LYS A 432 34.84 -15.23 12.93
N GLY A 433 34.81 -13.89 12.94
CA GLY A 433 35.05 -13.08 11.74
C GLY A 433 36.30 -13.45 10.93
N LYS A 434 37.43 -13.70 11.60
CA LYS A 434 38.68 -14.13 10.93
C LYS A 434 38.55 -15.48 10.24
N GLU A 435 37.88 -16.44 10.89
CA GLU A 435 37.64 -17.76 10.33
C GLU A 435 36.71 -17.68 9.13
N ILE A 436 35.65 -16.86 9.21
CA ILE A 436 34.74 -16.60 8.11
C ILE A 436 35.50 -16.00 6.92
N ALA A 437 36.28 -14.94 7.15
CA ALA A 437 37.02 -14.25 6.08
C ALA A 437 37.97 -15.20 5.34
N SER A 438 38.74 -16.02 6.07
CA SER A 438 39.64 -17.02 5.47
C SER A 438 38.89 -18.15 4.77
N LEU A 439 37.66 -18.46 5.18
CA LEU A 439 36.84 -19.50 4.58
C LEU A 439 36.24 -19.06 3.23
N VAL A 440 35.82 -17.80 3.13
CA VAL A 440 34.94 -17.34 2.03
C VAL A 440 35.62 -16.40 1.03
N LEU A 441 36.52 -15.51 1.46
CA LEU A 441 37.08 -14.49 0.57
C LEU A 441 38.10 -15.11 -0.39
N GLY A 442 37.92 -14.89 -1.69
CA GLY A 442 38.76 -15.49 -2.74
C GLY A 442 38.40 -16.94 -3.09
N HIS A 443 37.28 -17.46 -2.58
CA HIS A 443 36.86 -18.84 -2.76
C HIS A 443 35.51 -18.97 -3.46
N THR A 444 35.23 -20.17 -3.98
CA THR A 444 33.91 -20.54 -4.49
C THR A 444 33.22 -21.43 -3.48
N LEU A 445 32.03 -21.03 -3.05
CA LEU A 445 31.17 -21.82 -2.18
C LEU A 445 30.18 -22.59 -3.04
N GLN A 446 30.15 -23.91 -2.91
CA GLN A 446 29.22 -24.77 -3.64
C GLN A 446 28.32 -25.50 -2.64
N GLY A 447 27.02 -25.53 -2.91
CA GLY A 447 26.08 -26.06 -1.92
C GLY A 447 24.63 -26.08 -2.35
N GLN A 448 23.76 -26.04 -1.35
CA GLN A 448 22.31 -26.14 -1.48
C GLN A 448 21.61 -25.07 -0.63
N LEU A 449 20.50 -24.54 -1.15
CA LEU A 449 19.66 -23.55 -0.46
C LEU A 449 18.39 -24.19 0.09
N GLU A 450 18.01 -23.77 1.29
CA GLU A 450 16.63 -23.95 1.74
C GLU A 450 15.70 -22.90 1.11
N PRO A 451 14.40 -23.22 0.93
CA PRO A 451 13.80 -24.53 1.14
C PRO A 451 14.06 -25.47 -0.07
N GLY A 452 14.11 -26.78 0.18
CA GLY A 452 14.11 -27.79 -0.88
C GLY A 452 15.48 -28.07 -1.52
N LEU A 453 16.55 -27.64 -0.85
CA LEU A 453 17.95 -28.00 -1.11
C LEU A 453 18.38 -27.84 -2.58
N GLN A 454 17.97 -26.73 -3.20
CA GLN A 454 18.30 -26.44 -4.60
C GLN A 454 19.79 -26.11 -4.75
N PRO A 455 20.49 -26.62 -5.79
CA PRO A 455 21.90 -26.32 -6.00
C PRO A 455 22.16 -24.82 -6.16
N ALA A 456 23.21 -24.33 -5.50
CA ALA A 456 23.64 -22.96 -5.58
C ALA A 456 25.16 -22.82 -5.47
N PHE A 457 25.67 -21.73 -6.04
CA PHE A 457 27.07 -21.35 -6.07
C PHE A 457 27.19 -19.90 -5.67
N LEU A 458 28.17 -19.59 -4.82
CA LEU A 458 28.57 -18.23 -4.49
C LEU A 458 30.07 -18.10 -4.74
N GLN A 459 30.43 -17.44 -5.84
CA GLN A 459 31.82 -17.17 -6.17
C GLN A 459 32.21 -15.82 -5.59
N ILE A 460 33.25 -15.76 -4.75
CA ILE A 460 33.65 -14.55 -4.03
C ILE A 460 35.11 -14.23 -4.38
N GLY A 461 35.36 -13.07 -4.96
CA GLY A 461 36.70 -12.54 -5.19
C GLY A 461 37.39 -12.15 -3.89
N SER A 462 38.72 -12.02 -3.92
CA SER A 462 39.48 -11.51 -2.77
C SER A 462 39.17 -10.04 -2.45
N ASP A 463 38.62 -9.30 -3.41
CA ASP A 463 38.09 -7.94 -3.25
C ASP A 463 36.65 -7.90 -2.73
N GLY A 464 36.06 -9.06 -2.42
CA GLY A 464 34.69 -9.20 -1.93
C GLY A 464 33.61 -9.11 -3.01
N LYS A 465 33.95 -8.83 -4.28
CA LYS A 465 32.95 -8.90 -5.36
C LYS A 465 32.51 -10.34 -5.53
N ALA A 466 31.21 -10.56 -5.64
CA ALA A 466 30.66 -11.89 -5.69
C ALA A 466 29.58 -12.06 -6.75
N ALA A 467 29.43 -13.29 -7.20
CA ALA A 467 28.33 -13.71 -8.07
C ALA A 467 27.62 -14.90 -7.41
N PHE A 468 26.35 -14.70 -7.09
CA PHE A 468 25.47 -15.72 -6.58
C PHE A 468 24.64 -16.32 -7.70
N ARG A 469 24.62 -17.65 -7.81
CA ARG A 469 23.85 -18.38 -8.81
C ARG A 469 23.08 -19.53 -8.16
N SER A 470 21.79 -19.60 -8.48
CA SER A 470 20.90 -20.71 -8.16
C SER A 470 20.17 -21.16 -9.43
N THR A 471 19.24 -22.10 -9.31
CA THR A 471 18.38 -22.54 -10.41
C THR A 471 17.45 -21.43 -10.93
N THR A 472 17.10 -20.45 -10.10
CA THR A 472 16.11 -19.41 -10.41
C THR A 472 16.67 -17.99 -10.39
N ARG A 473 17.89 -17.78 -9.89
CA ARG A 473 18.48 -16.44 -9.71
C ARG A 473 19.95 -16.42 -10.09
N LEU A 474 20.37 -15.32 -10.72
CA LEU A 474 21.75 -14.91 -10.90
C LEU A 474 21.87 -13.45 -10.45
N VAL A 475 22.69 -13.19 -9.44
CA VAL A 475 22.84 -11.85 -8.86
C VAL A 475 24.33 -11.56 -8.69
N THR A 476 24.74 -10.33 -9.04
CA THR A 476 26.05 -9.80 -8.68
C THR A 476 25.91 -9.02 -7.39
N GLU A 477 26.79 -9.27 -6.43
CA GLU A 477 26.72 -8.70 -5.09
C GLU A 477 28.12 -8.42 -4.55
N THR A 478 28.20 -7.77 -3.39
CA THR A 478 29.45 -7.63 -2.63
C THR A 478 29.30 -8.37 -1.32
N VAL A 479 30.30 -9.18 -0.98
CA VAL A 479 30.40 -9.91 0.27
C VAL A 479 31.48 -9.28 1.13
N ARG A 480 31.19 -9.10 2.41
CA ARG A 480 32.15 -8.65 3.41
C ARG A 480 31.91 -9.35 4.74
N VAL A 481 32.92 -9.34 5.59
CA VAL A 481 32.79 -9.78 6.99
C VAL A 481 32.69 -8.56 7.88
N ASP A 482 31.64 -8.49 8.69
CA ASP A 482 31.39 -7.40 9.64
C ASP A 482 31.24 -8.01 11.04
N GLY A 483 32.24 -7.79 11.91
CA GLY A 483 32.35 -8.50 13.18
C GLY A 483 32.41 -10.02 13.00
N ASP A 484 31.46 -10.74 13.60
CA ASP A 484 31.32 -12.21 13.52
C ASP A 484 30.23 -12.64 12.51
N LEU A 485 29.91 -11.79 11.52
CA LEU A 485 28.87 -12.03 10.52
C LEU A 485 29.43 -11.96 9.09
N LEU A 486 28.89 -12.80 8.22
CA LEU A 486 29.04 -12.68 6.77
C LEU A 486 27.89 -11.81 6.25
N CYS A 487 28.20 -10.77 5.49
CA CYS A 487 27.25 -9.81 4.97
C CYS A 487 27.24 -9.83 3.45
N GLU A 488 26.06 -9.95 2.87
CA GLU A 488 25.82 -9.85 1.43
C GLU A 488 25.12 -8.53 1.10
N LEU A 489 25.61 -7.84 0.08
CA LEU A 489 25.10 -6.56 -0.37
C LEU A 489 24.72 -6.65 -1.84
N SER A 490 23.41 -6.61 -2.12
CA SER A 490 22.87 -6.61 -3.48
C SER A 490 21.94 -5.41 -3.72
N GLU A 491 21.75 -5.04 -4.99
CA GLU A 491 20.83 -3.96 -5.38
C GLU A 491 19.37 -4.26 -4.97
N ASN A 492 19.00 -5.53 -4.89
CA ASN A 492 17.66 -5.98 -4.50
C ASN A 492 17.35 -5.69 -3.02
N MET A 493 18.37 -5.50 -2.18
CA MET A 493 18.23 -5.14 -0.76
C MET A 493 18.37 -3.63 -0.50
N PHE A 494 18.23 -2.80 -1.54
CA PHE A 494 18.31 -1.34 -1.47
C PHE A 494 19.64 -0.84 -0.87
N GLY A 495 20.73 -1.54 -1.17
CA GLY A 495 22.06 -1.19 -0.65
C GLY A 495 22.21 -1.44 0.87
N ARG A 496 21.31 -2.22 1.48
CA ARG A 496 21.46 -2.67 2.86
C ARG A 496 22.15 -4.03 2.90
N PRO A 497 23.19 -4.21 3.73
CA PRO A 497 23.84 -5.50 3.89
C PRO A 497 22.92 -6.47 4.65
N ASP A 498 22.64 -7.62 4.07
CA ASP A 498 21.97 -8.75 4.75
C ASP A 498 23.04 -9.62 5.40
N CYS A 499 23.14 -9.54 6.72
CA CYS A 499 24.21 -10.14 7.50
C CYS A 499 23.70 -11.31 8.32
N GLY A 500 24.51 -12.36 8.41
CA GLY A 500 24.23 -13.43 9.34
C GLY A 500 25.41 -14.36 9.63
N PRO A 501 25.23 -15.27 10.59
CA PRO A 501 26.28 -16.12 11.09
C PRO A 501 26.63 -17.27 10.12
N VAL A 502 27.86 -17.78 10.28
CA VAL A 502 28.31 -19.02 9.63
C VAL A 502 28.55 -20.08 10.69
N TYR A 503 27.98 -21.25 10.49
CA TYR A 503 28.10 -22.40 11.39
C TYR A 503 28.82 -23.55 10.71
N LYS A 504 29.72 -24.21 11.43
CA LYS A 504 30.27 -25.50 11.01
C LYS A 504 29.22 -26.61 11.21
N ARG A 505 28.99 -27.44 10.19
CA ARG A 505 28.08 -28.59 10.28
C ARG A 505 28.80 -29.81 10.84
N ARG A 506 28.10 -30.60 11.67
CA ARG A 506 28.58 -31.87 12.22
C ARG A 506 27.93 -33.03 11.46
N ASP A 507 28.46 -33.41 10.30
CA ASP A 507 28.11 -34.67 9.63
C ASP A 507 29.38 -35.41 9.12
N ASP A 508 29.23 -36.73 9.08
CA ASP A 508 30.13 -37.90 9.09
C ASP A 508 31.30 -37.95 8.08
N GLY A 509 32.11 -36.89 7.99
CA GLY A 509 33.42 -36.93 7.34
C GLY A 509 33.66 -35.94 6.18
N GLY A 510 32.74 -34.99 5.96
CA GLY A 510 32.79 -34.08 4.79
C GLY A 510 33.05 -32.59 5.03
N GLY A 511 33.14 -32.10 6.29
CA GLY A 511 33.53 -30.72 6.60
C GLY A 511 32.72 -29.62 5.87
N GLY A 512 31.42 -29.52 6.13
CA GLY A 512 30.53 -28.50 5.54
C GLY A 512 30.18 -27.34 6.49
N TYR A 513 29.58 -26.29 5.93
CA TYR A 513 29.18 -25.07 6.63
C TYR A 513 27.74 -24.69 6.30
N SER A 514 27.13 -23.87 7.15
CA SER A 514 25.84 -23.23 6.88
C SER A 514 25.99 -21.73 7.09
N PHE A 515 25.70 -20.95 6.06
CA PHE A 515 25.50 -19.51 6.19
C PHE A 515 24.00 -19.25 6.19
N VAL A 516 23.53 -18.45 7.14
CA VAL A 516 22.12 -18.04 7.20
C VAL A 516 22.05 -16.52 7.27
N ASN A 517 21.09 -15.94 6.56
CA ASN A 517 20.73 -14.52 6.65
C ASN A 517 19.19 -14.39 6.65
N SER A 518 18.68 -13.18 6.46
CA SER A 518 17.23 -12.95 6.55
C SER A 518 16.39 -13.68 5.50
N SER A 519 16.99 -14.06 4.37
CA SER A 519 16.29 -14.51 3.17
C SER A 519 16.71 -15.90 2.68
N LYS A 520 17.82 -16.44 3.18
CA LYS A 520 18.34 -17.75 2.78
C LYS A 520 19.05 -18.49 3.90
N VAL A 521 19.01 -19.83 3.81
CA VAL A 521 19.93 -20.74 4.49
C VAL A 521 20.71 -21.46 3.40
N PHE A 522 22.02 -21.26 3.37
CA PHE A 522 22.93 -21.83 2.38
C PHE A 522 23.87 -22.84 3.05
N HIS A 523 23.70 -24.10 2.72
CA HIS A 523 24.56 -25.19 3.17
C HIS A 523 25.65 -25.46 2.13
N PHE A 524 26.91 -25.24 2.45
CA PHE A 524 27.99 -25.24 1.46
C PHE A 524 29.27 -25.94 1.91
N THR A 525 30.09 -26.27 0.92
CA THR A 525 31.51 -26.58 1.06
C THR A 525 32.34 -25.59 0.24
N VAL A 526 33.62 -25.47 0.55
CA VAL A 526 34.55 -24.60 -0.17
C VAL A 526 35.23 -25.39 -1.28
N VAL A 527 35.16 -24.87 -2.50
CA VAL A 527 35.89 -25.37 -3.67
C VAL A 527 37.09 -24.47 -3.89
N GLN A 528 38.28 -25.07 -3.98
CA GLN A 528 39.54 -24.36 -4.28
C GLN A 528 39.62 -23.95 -5.74
#